data_AF-A0A2M6U6X1-F1
#
_entry.id   AF-A0A2M6U6X1-F1
#
_cell.length_a   1.000
_cell.length_b   1.000
_cell.length_c   1.000
_cell.angle_alpha   90.00
_cell.angle_beta   90.00
_cell.angle_gamma   90.00
#
_symmetry.space_group_name_H-M   'P 1'
#
loop_
_entity.id
_entity.type
_entity.pdbx_description
1 polymer ?
#
loop_
_entity_poly.entity_id
_entity_poly.type
_entity_poly.pdbx_seq_one_letter_code
_entity_poly.pdbx_strand_id
1 'polypeptide(L)'
;MKFHNQGNINSEDLVMWPDQTLALSPFAEVRKSTLTVGYRDVSTGIVVVSVELPAELIERTIMETVSVEISLSSAGEISSTASGISSDCSSSNSTISLDQLVHALLRRNNLHMEEAKEGELRLLLDRLQKSVGAVEGAIATIESAAT
;
A
#
# COMPACT_ATOMS: atom_id res chain seq x y z
N MET A 1 -39.68 71.37 17.50
CA MET A 1 -40.79 70.71 16.79
C MET A 1 -40.48 69.23 16.67
N LYS A 2 -41.34 68.37 17.24
CA LYS A 2 -41.30 66.91 17.07
C LYS A 2 -42.02 66.55 15.78
N PHE A 3 -41.44 65.64 14.99
CA PHE A 3 -42.19 64.88 13.99
C PHE A 3 -41.93 63.40 14.24
N HIS A 4 -42.95 62.73 14.78
CA HIS A 4 -43.16 61.30 14.64
C HIS A 4 -43.67 61.06 13.22
N ASN A 5 -43.13 60.07 12.52
CA ASN A 5 -43.93 59.36 11.53
C ASN A 5 -43.54 57.88 11.52
N GLN A 6 -44.49 57.05 11.94
CA GLN A 6 -44.44 55.59 11.96
C GLN A 6 -44.46 55.09 10.50
N GLY A 7 -43.36 54.50 10.05
CA GLY A 7 -43.30 53.71 8.83
C GLY A 7 -43.27 52.23 9.18
N ASN A 8 -44.43 51.60 9.08
CA ASN A 8 -44.69 50.17 9.24
C ASN A 8 -43.69 49.31 8.43
N ILE A 9 -42.81 48.57 9.11
CA ILE A 9 -41.99 47.51 8.49
C ILE A 9 -42.72 46.18 8.67
N ASN A 10 -43.28 45.67 7.57
CA ASN A 10 -43.95 44.38 7.54
C ASN A 10 -42.93 43.26 7.87
N SER A 11 -43.24 42.47 8.91
CA SER A 11 -42.49 41.30 9.37
C SER A 11 -42.69 40.07 8.48
N GLU A 12 -42.42 40.16 7.18
CA GLU A 12 -42.48 38.99 6.29
C GLU A 12 -41.35 39.07 5.25
N ASP A 13 -40.12 38.83 5.69
CA ASP A 13 -39.05 38.28 4.86
C ASP A 13 -37.88 37.88 5.77
N LEU A 14 -38.18 37.05 6.79
CA LEU A 14 -37.14 36.26 7.43
C LEU A 14 -36.84 35.09 6.47
N VAL A 15 -36.03 35.38 5.45
CA VAL A 15 -35.41 34.34 4.63
C VAL A 15 -34.58 33.50 5.60
N MET A 16 -35.17 32.39 6.03
CA MET A 16 -34.47 31.29 6.68
C MET A 16 -33.41 30.84 5.67
N TRP A 17 -32.18 31.31 5.86
CA TRP A 17 -31.03 30.72 5.21
C TRP A 17 -31.12 29.24 5.53
N PRO A 18 -31.16 28.34 4.52
CA PRO A 18 -31.14 26.92 4.81
C PRO A 18 -29.90 26.69 5.68
N ASP A 19 -30.09 26.04 6.82
CA ASP A 19 -29.02 25.58 7.68
C ASP A 19 -28.21 24.60 6.85
N GLN A 20 -27.27 25.12 6.05
CA GLN A 20 -26.37 24.35 5.22
C GLN A 20 -25.38 23.70 6.19
N THR A 21 -25.85 22.64 6.84
CA THR A 21 -25.01 21.78 7.65
C THR A 21 -23.98 21.17 6.70
N LEU A 22 -22.76 21.68 6.80
CA LEU A 22 -21.63 21.29 5.97
C LEU A 22 -21.28 19.83 6.31
N ALA A 23 -21.70 18.90 5.46
CA ALA A 23 -21.39 17.49 5.61
C ALA A 23 -20.02 17.23 4.99
N LEU A 24 -19.03 16.84 5.80
CA LEU A 24 -17.66 16.65 5.35
C LEU A 24 -17.32 15.16 5.20
N SER A 25 -16.69 14.78 4.09
CA SER A 25 -16.08 13.46 3.89
C SER A 25 -14.56 13.57 3.80
N PRO A 26 -13.81 12.70 4.49
CA PRO A 26 -12.36 12.65 4.34
C PRO A 26 -12.00 12.07 2.97
N PHE A 27 -10.90 12.55 2.40
CA PHE A 27 -10.30 11.96 1.21
C PHE A 27 -8.79 11.93 1.30
N ALA A 28 -8.20 11.00 0.54
CA ALA A 28 -6.77 10.93 0.28
C ALA A 28 -6.57 10.69 -1.22
N GLU A 29 -5.71 11.50 -1.85
CA GLU A 29 -5.40 11.41 -3.27
C GLU A 29 -3.88 11.40 -3.44
N VAL A 30 -3.34 10.38 -4.12
CA VAL A 30 -1.93 10.30 -4.48
C VAL A 30 -1.74 10.90 -5.86
N ARG A 31 -0.90 11.91 -5.95
CA ARG A 31 -0.32 12.42 -7.19
C ARG A 31 1.17 12.09 -7.19
N LYS A 32 1.80 12.15 -8.38
CA LYS A 32 3.15 11.64 -8.64
C LYS A 32 4.15 11.76 -7.47
N SER A 33 4.26 12.94 -6.86
CA SER A 33 5.19 13.22 -5.76
C SER A 33 4.51 13.82 -4.52
N THR A 34 3.17 13.79 -4.45
CA THR A 34 2.43 14.39 -3.34
C THR A 34 1.23 13.55 -2.94
N LEU A 35 1.03 13.37 -1.64
CA LEU A 35 -0.23 12.91 -1.08
C LEU A 35 -1.02 14.13 -0.62
N THR A 36 -2.23 14.29 -1.16
CA THR A 36 -3.18 15.29 -0.69
C THR A 36 -4.21 14.60 0.21
N VAL A 37 -4.31 15.04 1.45
CA VAL A 37 -5.35 14.59 2.39
C VAL A 37 -6.22 15.77 2.80
N GLY A 38 -7.51 15.55 3.01
CA GLY A 38 -8.39 16.65 3.36
C GLY A 38 -9.84 16.25 3.53
N TYR A 39 -10.69 17.27 3.53
CA TYR A 39 -12.13 17.10 3.61
C TYR A 39 -12.81 17.75 2.41
N ARG A 40 -13.81 17.05 1.85
CA ARG A 40 -14.71 17.56 0.81
C ARG A 40 -16.10 17.69 1.37
N ASP A 41 -16.84 18.69 0.91
CA ASP A 41 -18.27 18.76 1.15
C ASP A 41 -18.95 17.63 0.37
N VAL A 42 -19.71 16.80 1.07
CA VAL A 42 -20.42 15.64 0.54
C VAL A 42 -21.44 16.05 -0.52
N SER A 43 -22.06 17.22 -0.37
CA SER A 43 -23.13 17.68 -1.26
C SER A 43 -22.60 18.21 -2.59
N THR A 44 -21.45 18.88 -2.58
CA THR A 44 -20.88 19.52 -3.77
C THR A 44 -19.64 18.80 -4.33
N GLY A 45 -19.02 17.92 -3.54
CA GLY A 45 -17.73 17.28 -3.86
C GLY A 45 -16.53 18.24 -3.80
N ILE A 46 -16.76 19.51 -3.45
CA ILE A 46 -15.73 20.55 -3.42
C ILE A 46 -14.81 20.33 -2.22
N VAL A 47 -13.51 20.46 -2.44
CA VAL A 47 -12.51 20.43 -1.36
C VAL A 47 -12.68 21.67 -0.49
N VAL A 48 -12.98 21.44 0.78
CA VAL A 48 -13.14 22.51 1.79
C VAL A 48 -11.79 22.85 2.41
N VAL A 49 -10.98 21.82 2.70
CA VAL A 49 -9.62 21.97 3.21
C VAL A 49 -8.78 20.78 2.78
N SER A 50 -7.50 21.02 2.48
CA SER A 50 -6.53 19.99 2.18
C SER A 50 -5.14 20.37 2.64
N VAL A 51 -4.34 19.36 2.96
CA VAL A 51 -2.91 19.45 3.22
C VAL A 51 -2.20 18.61 2.16
N GLU A 52 -1.15 19.17 1.59
CA GLU A 52 -0.27 18.47 0.66
C GLU A 52 1.00 18.03 1.39
N LEU A 53 1.32 16.76 1.28
CA LEU A 53 2.50 16.14 1.87
C LEU A 53 3.37 15.60 0.73
N PRO A 54 4.69 15.86 0.72
CA PRO A 54 5.61 15.18 -0.18
C PRO A 54 5.49 13.66 -0.01
N ALA A 55 5.30 12.94 -1.12
CA ALA A 55 5.17 11.49 -1.10
C ALA A 55 6.41 10.84 -0.50
N GLU A 56 7.58 11.41 -0.75
CA GLU A 56 8.87 10.91 -0.29
C GLU A 56 8.97 10.89 1.25
N LEU A 57 8.33 11.83 1.94
CA LEU A 57 8.29 11.85 3.41
C LEU A 57 7.47 10.70 3.96
N ILE A 58 6.36 10.39 3.29
CA ILE A 58 5.46 9.30 3.68
C ILE A 58 6.12 7.96 3.37
N GLU A 59 6.67 7.79 2.16
CA GLU A 59 7.41 6.60 1.77
C GLU A 59 8.56 6.30 2.72
N ARG A 60 9.36 7.32 3.06
CA ARG A 60 10.45 7.16 4.05
C ARG A 60 9.91 6.72 5.40
N THR A 61 8.86 7.37 5.90
CA THR A 61 8.28 7.04 7.20
C THR A 61 7.71 5.62 7.21
N ILE A 62 7.04 5.21 6.13
CA ILE A 62 6.54 3.85 5.96
C ILE A 62 7.70 2.85 5.93
N MET A 63 8.76 3.13 5.16
CA MET A 63 9.94 2.25 5.09
C MET A 63 10.69 2.14 6.42
N GLU A 64 10.70 3.19 7.25
CA GLU A 64 11.31 3.17 8.59
C GLU A 64 10.47 2.39 9.61
N THR A 65 9.16 2.22 9.37
CA THR A 65 8.21 1.67 10.34
C THR A 65 7.62 0.32 9.96
N VAL A 66 7.75 -0.09 8.70
CA VAL A 66 7.32 -1.39 8.21
C VAL A 66 8.45 -2.41 8.34
N SER A 67 8.14 -3.54 8.98
CA SER A 67 8.96 -4.74 8.96
C SER A 67 8.34 -5.76 8.02
N VAL A 68 9.15 -6.30 7.10
CA VAL A 68 8.75 -7.42 6.23
C VAL A 68 9.49 -8.67 6.69
N GLU A 69 8.73 -9.68 7.10
CA GLU A 69 9.27 -11.01 7.39
C GLU A 69 9.00 -11.92 6.19
N ILE A 70 10.04 -12.61 5.72
CA ILE A 70 9.95 -13.60 4.66
C ILE A 70 10.38 -14.94 5.23
N SER A 71 9.51 -15.94 5.10
CA SER A 71 9.76 -17.30 5.56
C SER A 71 9.60 -18.31 4.42
N LEU A 72 10.48 -19.31 4.42
CA LEU A 72 10.44 -20.45 3.49
C LEU A 72 10.05 -21.69 4.29
N SER A 73 8.97 -22.34 3.89
CA SER A 73 8.54 -23.62 4.46
C SER A 73 9.32 -24.80 3.86
N SER A 74 9.29 -25.95 4.54
CA SER A 74 9.85 -27.20 4.03
C SER A 74 9.14 -27.71 2.76
N ALA A 75 7.92 -27.25 2.49
CA ALA A 75 7.18 -27.56 1.27
C ALA A 75 7.58 -26.67 0.07
N GLY A 76 8.50 -25.72 0.26
CA GLY A 76 8.91 -24.79 -0.79
C GLY A 76 8.01 -23.58 -0.95
N GLU A 77 7.07 -23.36 -0.03
CA GLU A 77 6.23 -22.14 -0.01
C GLU A 77 6.98 -20.98 0.64
N ILE A 78 6.97 -19.82 -0.02
CA ILE A 78 7.52 -18.56 0.45
C ILE A 78 6.36 -17.69 0.89
N SER A 79 6.31 -17.37 2.19
CA SER A 79 5.36 -16.40 2.74
C SER A 79 6.04 -15.10 3.10
N SER A 80 5.42 -13.99 2.75
CA SER A 80 5.81 -12.64 3.14
C SER A 80 4.72 -12.04 4.00
N THR A 81 5.10 -11.53 5.16
CA THR A 81 4.21 -10.79 6.05
C THR A 81 4.78 -9.38 6.25
N ALA A 82 3.96 -8.36 6.01
CA ALA A 82 4.32 -6.98 6.32
C ALA A 82 3.59 -6.57 7.60
N SER A 83 4.35 -6.11 8.59
CA SER A 83 3.84 -5.61 9.86
C SER A 83 4.29 -4.16 10.04
N GLY A 84 3.37 -3.28 10.42
CA GLY A 84 3.63 -1.85 10.64
C GLY A 84 2.98 -1.34 11.91
N ILE A 85 3.44 -0.18 12.39
CA ILE A 85 3.02 0.43 13.68
C ILE A 85 1.55 0.88 13.67
N SER A 86 0.93 1.01 12.50
CA SER A 86 -0.52 1.28 12.38
C SER A 86 -1.31 -0.02 12.53
N SER A 87 -1.77 -0.27 13.76
CA SER A 87 -2.37 -1.53 14.26
C SER A 87 -3.55 -2.10 13.46
N ASP A 88 -4.11 -1.36 12.51
CA ASP A 88 -5.35 -1.72 11.82
C ASP A 88 -5.19 -1.92 10.30
N CYS A 89 -3.97 -1.72 9.76
CA CYS A 89 -3.67 -2.14 8.40
C CYS A 89 -3.44 -3.65 8.40
N SER A 90 -4.49 -4.40 8.02
CA SER A 90 -4.46 -5.81 7.66
C SER A 90 -3.07 -6.28 7.22
N SER A 91 -2.42 -7.18 7.97
CA SER A 91 -1.13 -7.71 7.54
C SER A 91 -1.32 -8.32 6.15
N SER A 92 -0.63 -7.75 5.16
CA SER A 92 -0.67 -8.28 3.82
C SER A 92 0.17 -9.55 3.83
N ASN A 93 -0.50 -10.69 3.99
CA ASN A 93 0.12 -11.99 3.89
C ASN A 93 0.04 -12.42 2.42
N SER A 94 1.19 -12.58 1.79
CA SER A 94 1.30 -13.14 0.45
C SER A 94 2.08 -14.45 0.53
N THR A 95 1.56 -15.49 -0.11
CA THR A 95 2.25 -16.78 -0.23
C THR A 95 2.41 -17.12 -1.71
N ILE A 96 3.61 -17.54 -2.09
CA ILE A 96 3.96 -17.98 -3.43
C ILE A 96 4.89 -19.19 -3.34
N SER A 97 4.73 -20.17 -4.22
CA SER A 97 5.66 -21.30 -4.27
C SER A 97 6.99 -20.89 -4.87
N LEU A 98 8.09 -21.53 -4.46
CA LEU A 98 9.42 -21.30 -5.02
C LEU A 98 9.42 -21.44 -6.56
N ASP A 99 8.71 -22.43 -7.10
CA ASP A 99 8.59 -22.65 -8.55
C ASP A 99 7.89 -21.48 -9.24
N GLN A 100 6.80 -20.97 -8.66
CA GLN A 100 6.09 -19.82 -9.18
C GLN A 100 6.95 -18.56 -9.13
N LEU A 101 7.72 -18.37 -8.05
CA LEU A 101 8.65 -17.25 -7.93
C LEU A 101 9.74 -17.31 -9.01
N VAL A 102 10.36 -18.48 -9.20
CA VAL A 102 11.38 -18.69 -10.25
C VAL A 102 10.78 -18.44 -11.64
N HIS A 103 9.58 -18.97 -11.91
CA HIS A 103 8.91 -18.74 -13.19
C HIS A 103 8.56 -17.25 -13.41
N ALA A 104 8.13 -16.56 -12.35
CA ALA A 104 7.86 -15.13 -12.42
C ALA A 104 9.14 -14.34 -12.73
N LEU A 105 10.24 -14.65 -12.06
CA LEU A 105 11.53 -13.97 -12.26
C LEU A 105 12.06 -14.17 -13.68
N LEU A 106 11.94 -15.39 -14.22
CA LEU A 106 12.39 -15.74 -15.57
C LEU A 106 11.42 -15.29 -16.69
N ARG A 107 10.29 -14.65 -16.34
CA ARG A 107 9.36 -14.14 -17.34
C ARG A 107 10.04 -13.03 -18.15
N ARG A 108 9.93 -13.09 -19.47
CA ARG A 108 10.62 -12.18 -20.42
C ARG A 108 10.52 -10.69 -20.05
N ASN A 109 9.36 -10.24 -19.59
CA ASN A 109 9.17 -8.84 -19.21
C ASN A 109 10.01 -8.47 -17.99
N ASN A 110 10.12 -9.36 -17.01
CA ASN A 110 10.89 -9.13 -15.79
C ASN A 110 12.40 -9.20 -16.08
N LEU A 111 12.83 -10.18 -16.86
CA LEU A 111 14.22 -10.24 -17.35
C LEU A 111 14.63 -8.97 -18.11
N HIS A 112 13.71 -8.40 -18.90
CA HIS A 112 13.96 -7.15 -19.60
C HIS A 112 13.99 -5.94 -18.66
N MET A 113 13.06 -5.86 -17.69
CA MET A 113 13.00 -4.80 -16.69
C MET A 113 14.22 -4.79 -15.77
N GLU A 114 14.74 -5.96 -15.41
CA GLU A 114 15.93 -6.11 -14.56
C GLU A 114 17.25 -6.05 -15.36
N GLU A 115 17.18 -5.88 -16.68
CA GLU A 115 18.34 -5.91 -17.59
C GLU A 115 19.22 -7.17 -17.41
N ALA A 116 18.59 -8.30 -17.06
CA ALA A 116 19.27 -9.52 -16.69
C ALA A 116 20.14 -10.07 -17.84
N LYS A 117 21.40 -10.36 -17.54
CA LYS A 117 22.37 -10.86 -18.51
C LYS A 117 22.39 -12.38 -18.52
N GLU A 118 22.75 -12.98 -19.67
CA GLU A 118 22.91 -14.43 -19.80
C GLU A 118 23.88 -15.01 -18.76
N GLY A 119 24.97 -14.29 -18.43
CA GLY A 119 25.92 -14.70 -17.40
C GLY A 119 25.31 -14.78 -15.99
N GLU A 120 24.40 -13.87 -15.66
CA GLU A 120 23.69 -13.85 -14.37
C GLU A 120 22.70 -15.02 -14.29
N LEU A 121 22.01 -15.32 -15.39
CA LEU A 121 21.12 -16.49 -15.47
C LEU A 121 21.88 -17.82 -15.38
N ARG A 122 23.08 -17.91 -15.98
CA ARG A 122 23.96 -19.08 -15.80
C ARG A 122 24.41 -19.24 -14.37
N LEU A 123 24.74 -18.14 -13.69
CA LEU A 123 25.12 -18.17 -12.27
C LEU A 123 23.93 -18.59 -11.39
N LEU A 124 22.72 -18.11 -11.69
CA LEU A 124 21.50 -18.53 -11.02
C LEU A 124 21.26 -20.04 -11.19
N LEU A 125 21.44 -20.56 -12.41
CA LEU A 125 21.30 -21.99 -12.71
C LEU A 125 22.29 -22.85 -11.90
N ASP A 126 23.57 -22.47 -11.86
CA ASP A 126 24.60 -23.18 -11.07
C ASP A 126 24.23 -23.21 -9.58
N ARG A 127 23.72 -22.10 -9.03
CA ARG A 127 23.28 -22.05 -7.63
C ARG A 127 22.08 -22.94 -7.37
N LEU A 128 21.09 -22.95 -8.26
CA LEU A 128 19.91 -23.83 -8.12
C LEU A 128 20.30 -25.31 -8.17
N GLN A 129 21.21 -25.69 -9.07
CA GLN A 129 21.72 -27.06 -9.15
C GLN A 129 22.46 -27.49 -7.87
N LYS A 130 23.25 -26.60 -7.28
CA LYS A 130 23.90 -26.86 -5.98
C LYS A 130 22.88 -27.04 -4.85
N SER A 131 21.82 -26.25 -4.83
CA SER A 131 20.73 -26.40 -3.85
C SER A 131 20.02 -27.75 -4.00
N VAL A 132 19.76 -28.20 -5.23
CA VAL A 132 19.20 -29.54 -5.50
C VAL A 132 20.10 -30.63 -4.91
N GLY A 133 21.40 -30.61 -5.21
CA GLY A 133 22.34 -31.59 -4.67
C GLY A 133 22.43 -31.59 -3.15
N ALA A 134 22.28 -30.43 -2.50
CA ALA A 134 22.23 -30.34 -1.03
C ALA A 134 20.97 -31.00 -0.45
N VAL A 135 19.81 -30.82 -1.08
CA VAL A 135 18.56 -31.46 -0.68
C VAL A 135 18.62 -32.97 -0.88
N GLU A 136 19.12 -33.43 -2.03
CA GLU A 136 19.34 -34.86 -2.31
C GLU A 136 20.28 -35.49 -1.27
N GLY A 137 21.38 -34.82 -0.93
CA GLY A 137 22.31 -35.30 0.11
C GLY A 137 21.67 -35.37 1.50
N ALA A 138 20.82 -34.41 1.86
CA ALA A 138 20.07 -34.44 3.11
C ALA A 138 19.07 -35.60 3.16
N ILE A 139 18.35 -35.86 2.06
CA ILE A 139 17.44 -37.00 1.93
C ILE A 139 18.19 -38.32 2.11
N ALA A 140 19.31 -38.49 1.40
CA ALA A 140 20.13 -39.70 1.52
C ALA A 140 20.66 -39.92 2.95
N THR A 141 20.99 -38.84 3.65
CA THR A 141 21.43 -38.90 5.06
C THR A 141 20.30 -39.37 5.98
N ILE A 142 19.07 -38.88 5.77
CA ILE A 142 17.90 -39.28 6.54
C ILE A 142 17.56 -40.76 6.29
N GLU A 143 17.60 -41.20 5.04
CA GLU A 143 17.32 -42.59 4.65
C GLU A 143 18.34 -43.56 5.26
N SER A 144 19.64 -43.19 5.25
CA SER A 144 20.70 -44.02 5.84
C SER A 144 20.66 -44.06 7.37
N ALA A 145 20.03 -43.09 8.05
CA ALA A 145 19.90 -43.07 9.50
C ALA A 145 18.69 -43.88 10.02
N ALA A 146 17.80 -44.29 9.11
CA ALA A 146 16.59 -45.06 9.42
C ALA A 146 16.79 -46.59 9.33
N THR A 147 17.98 -47.06 8.94
CA THR A 147 18.41 -48.47 8.91
C THR A 147 19.35 -48.80 10.05
#